data_AF-A0A849D7S0-F1
#
_entry.id   AF-A0A849D7S0-F1
#
_cell.length_a   1.000
_cell.length_b   1.000
_cell.length_c   1.000
_cell.angle_alpha   90.00
_cell.angle_beta   90.00
_cell.angle_gamma   90.00
#
_symmetry.space_group_name_H-M   'P 1'
#
loop_
_entity.id
_entity.type
_entity.pdbx_description
1 polymer ?
#
loop_
_entity_poly.entity_id
_entity_poly.type
_entity_poly.pdbx_seq_one_letter_code
_entity_poly.pdbx_strand_id
1 'polypeptide(L)'
;FMVSAFPVVASGKEILFPIWDLPQLSGHLNAQIEENWFSRGSAFWGYGLWFLNVIVHFFTLLLLNTLLGEFLARSVGKFKGNRWKTFGPGLAYLIGIPVLIVYCLATMLSIPFGLLLLATYLISIWLGDCLAALLLCHLLNSRNERSWSYWTIVLLSLGIVITIDLLVFFPVLGILIYIVILAFTYGVFFNLVKQTYPNINLLNK
;
A
#
# COMPACT_ATOMS: atom_id res chain seq x y z
N PHE A 1 43.63 22.98 16.22
CA PHE A 1 43.29 23.49 14.88
C PHE A 1 42.86 24.95 15.03
N MET A 2 43.74 25.88 14.65
CA MET A 2 43.51 27.32 14.67
C MET A 2 42.40 27.68 13.67
N VAL A 3 41.33 28.33 14.15
CA VAL A 3 40.31 28.92 13.28
C VAL A 3 40.80 30.30 12.86
N SER A 4 41.22 30.43 11.60
CA SER A 4 41.59 31.69 10.98
C SER A 4 40.37 32.59 10.82
N ALA A 5 40.38 33.75 11.49
CA ALA A 5 39.40 34.81 11.29
C ALA A 5 39.56 35.40 9.87
N PHE A 6 38.46 35.53 9.14
CA PHE A 6 38.43 36.29 7.87
C PHE A 6 38.21 37.78 8.18
N PRO A 7 39.09 38.69 7.74
CA PRO A 7 38.81 40.11 7.79
C PRO A 7 37.92 40.51 6.60
N VAL A 8 36.70 40.95 6.87
CA VAL A 8 35.86 41.65 5.89
C VAL A 8 36.12 43.14 6.06
N VAL A 9 36.91 43.73 5.15
CA VAL A 9 37.21 45.16 5.13
C VAL A 9 36.11 45.87 4.34
N ALA A 10 35.15 46.46 5.03
CA ALA A 10 34.20 47.40 4.47
C ALA A 10 34.49 48.81 5.01
N SER A 11 35.01 49.68 4.15
CA SER A 11 34.97 51.14 4.27
C SER A 11 35.57 51.75 5.55
N GLY A 12 36.91 51.77 5.67
CA GLY A 12 37.69 52.89 6.26
C GLY A 12 37.44 53.31 7.72
N LYS A 13 36.55 52.63 8.45
CA LYS A 13 36.32 52.78 9.88
C LYS A 13 36.32 51.37 10.46
N GLU A 14 37.35 51.04 11.22
CA GLU A 14 37.37 49.82 12.03
C GLU A 14 36.32 49.95 13.14
N ILE A 15 35.07 49.68 12.80
CA ILE A 15 34.04 49.40 13.79
C ILE A 15 34.25 47.92 14.14
N LEU A 16 35.16 47.68 15.08
CA LEU A 16 35.28 46.42 15.79
C LEU A 16 33.97 46.18 16.54
N PHE A 17 33.03 45.50 15.90
CA PHE A 17 31.90 44.97 16.64
C PHE A 17 32.42 43.81 17.50
N PRO A 18 32.33 43.91 18.83
CA PRO A 18 32.70 42.82 19.72
C PRO A 18 31.89 41.57 19.39
N ILE A 19 32.58 40.46 19.09
CA ILE A 19 31.97 39.16 18.75
C ILE A 19 31.06 38.63 19.88
N TRP A 20 31.23 39.13 21.09
CA TRP A 20 30.47 38.74 22.28
C TRP A 20 29.08 39.39 22.42
N ASP A 21 28.71 40.38 21.59
CA ASP A 21 27.41 41.07 21.68
C ASP A 21 26.29 40.46 20.81
N LEU A 22 26.50 39.27 20.23
CA LEU A 22 25.51 38.57 19.40
C LEU A 22 24.86 37.29 20.01
N PRO A 23 24.65 37.15 21.34
CA PRO A 23 23.97 35.96 21.88
C PRO A 23 22.49 35.88 21.45
N GLN A 24 21.87 36.99 21.07
CA GLN A 24 20.50 36.98 20.53
C GLN A 24 20.45 36.52 19.07
N LEU A 25 21.51 36.76 18.28
CA LEU A 25 21.54 36.38 16.86
C LEU A 25 21.77 34.86 16.70
N SER A 26 22.56 34.25 17.59
CA SER A 26 22.84 32.80 17.54
C SER A 26 21.61 31.95 17.88
N GLY A 27 20.74 32.40 18.78
CA GLY A 27 19.48 31.73 19.11
C GLY A 27 18.51 31.67 17.92
N HIS A 28 18.32 32.78 17.22
CA HIS A 28 17.46 32.83 16.03
C HIS A 28 18.01 32.01 14.85
N LEU A 29 19.33 31.99 14.66
CA LEU A 29 19.95 31.17 13.61
C LEU A 29 19.84 29.68 13.91
N ASN A 30 20.08 29.25 15.16
CA ASN A 30 19.96 27.84 15.53
C ASN A 30 18.52 27.33 15.41
N ALA A 31 17.53 28.12 15.82
CA ALA A 31 16.13 27.77 15.66
C ALA A 31 15.73 27.58 14.17
N GLN A 32 16.20 28.47 13.28
CA GLN A 32 15.96 28.32 11.84
C GLN A 32 16.70 27.13 11.23
N ILE A 33 17.89 26.79 11.72
CA ILE A 33 18.64 25.62 11.25
C ILE A 33 17.94 24.32 11.68
N GLU A 34 17.47 24.23 12.93
CA GLU A 34 16.75 23.06 13.43
C GLU A 34 15.42 22.84 12.70
N GLU A 35 14.64 23.91 12.46
CA GLU A 35 13.38 23.83 11.72
C GLU A 35 13.60 23.39 10.27
N ASN A 36 14.63 23.94 9.60
CA ASN A 36 14.98 23.55 8.24
C ASN A 36 15.51 22.12 8.14
N TRP A 37 16.28 21.65 9.14
CA TRP A 37 16.81 20.29 9.17
C TRP A 37 15.71 19.26 9.43
N PHE A 38 14.77 19.56 10.34
CA PHE A 38 13.61 18.70 10.62
C PHE A 38 12.66 18.60 9.40
N SER A 39 12.38 19.73 8.75
CA SER A 39 11.53 19.78 7.55
C SER A 39 12.15 18.98 6.39
N ARG A 40 13.44 19.20 6.09
CA ARG A 40 14.16 18.47 5.02
C ARG A 40 14.35 16.99 5.34
N GLY A 41 14.57 16.66 6.61
CA GLY A 41 14.59 15.28 7.08
C GLY A 41 13.26 14.59 6.80
N SER A 42 12.14 15.17 7.25
CA SER A 42 10.83 14.54 7.11
C SER A 42 10.42 14.23 5.66
N ALA A 43 10.77 15.11 4.71
CA ALA A 43 10.53 14.87 3.29
C ALA A 43 11.33 13.68 2.75
N PHE A 44 12.61 13.56 3.11
CA PHE A 44 13.46 12.43 2.71
C PHE A 44 12.91 11.10 3.24
N TRP A 45 12.42 11.08 4.48
CA TRP A 45 11.80 9.90 5.08
C TRP A 45 10.49 9.51 4.37
N GLY A 46 9.66 10.48 3.98
CA GLY A 46 8.42 10.22 3.25
C GLY A 46 8.65 9.55 1.89
N TYR A 47 9.55 10.11 1.06
CA TYR A 47 9.87 9.52 -0.24
C TYR A 47 10.59 8.17 -0.13
N GLY A 48 11.47 8.02 0.87
CA GLY A 48 12.15 6.75 1.13
C GLY A 48 11.18 5.62 1.48
N LEU A 49 10.23 5.87 2.40
CA LEU A 49 9.21 4.89 2.77
C LEU A 49 8.28 4.55 1.60
N TRP A 50 7.91 5.55 0.80
CA TRP A 50 7.09 5.32 -0.40
C TRP A 50 7.83 4.42 -1.41
N PHE A 51 9.11 4.67 -1.67
CA PHE A 51 9.91 3.85 -2.57
C PHE A 51 10.10 2.42 -2.06
N LEU A 52 10.35 2.24 -0.76
CA LEU A 52 10.39 0.92 -0.13
C LEU A 52 9.07 0.19 -0.29
N ASN A 53 7.94 0.89 -0.12
CA ASN A 53 6.61 0.31 -0.34
C ASN A 53 6.47 -0.26 -1.76
N VAL A 54 6.90 0.48 -2.79
CA VAL A 54 6.87 0.00 -4.18
C VAL A 54 7.72 -1.24 -4.39
N ILE A 55 8.91 -1.31 -3.77
CA ILE A 55 9.77 -2.50 -3.84
C ILE A 55 9.07 -3.70 -3.20
N VAL A 56 8.47 -3.55 -2.02
CA VAL A 56 7.78 -4.66 -1.35
C VAL A 56 6.59 -5.14 -2.20
N HIS A 57 5.82 -4.24 -2.80
CA HIS A 57 4.76 -4.60 -3.74
C HIS A 57 5.29 -5.37 -4.95
N PHE A 58 6.42 -4.96 -5.51
CA PHE A 58 7.05 -5.67 -6.63
C PHE A 58 7.42 -7.11 -6.27
N PHE A 59 8.08 -7.34 -5.12
CA PHE A 59 8.40 -8.69 -4.65
C PHE A 59 7.15 -9.51 -4.34
N THR A 60 6.13 -8.88 -3.76
CA THR A 60 4.85 -9.53 -3.44
C THR A 60 4.11 -9.95 -4.71
N LEU A 61 4.11 -9.11 -5.75
CA LEU A 61 3.56 -9.44 -7.06
C LEU A 61 4.30 -10.58 -7.74
N LEU A 62 5.64 -10.63 -7.64
CA LEU A 62 6.42 -11.77 -8.14
C LEU A 62 6.02 -13.07 -7.44
N LEU A 63 5.90 -13.03 -6.11
CA LEU A 63 5.50 -14.19 -5.31
C LEU A 63 4.06 -14.62 -5.65
N LEU A 64 3.11 -13.69 -5.68
CA LEU A 64 1.71 -13.96 -5.98
C LEU A 64 1.52 -14.44 -7.42
N ASN A 65 2.19 -13.85 -8.40
CA ASN A 65 2.10 -14.30 -9.79
C ASN A 65 2.68 -15.71 -9.97
N THR A 66 3.74 -16.05 -9.23
CA THR A 66 4.30 -17.41 -9.22
C THR A 66 3.33 -18.42 -8.59
N LEU A 67 2.70 -18.07 -7.47
CA LEU A 67 1.80 -18.98 -6.74
C LEU A 67 0.39 -19.09 -7.35
N LEU A 68 -0.14 -17.98 -7.87
CA LEU A 68 -1.55 -17.84 -8.28
C LEU A 68 -1.73 -17.49 -9.76
N GLY A 69 -0.69 -17.12 -10.51
CA GLY A 69 -0.83 -16.63 -11.88
C GLY A 69 -1.50 -17.64 -12.82
N GLU A 70 -1.12 -18.92 -12.73
CA GLU A 70 -1.78 -19.98 -13.49
C GLU A 70 -3.25 -20.19 -13.08
N PHE A 71 -3.52 -20.15 -11.78
CA PHE A 71 -4.86 -20.29 -11.24
C PHE A 71 -5.77 -19.15 -11.72
N LEU A 72 -5.29 -17.91 -11.68
CA LEU A 72 -6.01 -16.74 -12.14
C LEU A 72 -6.23 -16.78 -13.66
N ALA A 73 -5.19 -17.09 -14.44
CA ALA A 73 -5.29 -17.18 -15.91
C ALA A 73 -6.36 -18.18 -16.36
N ARG A 74 -6.41 -19.37 -15.74
CA ARG A 74 -7.40 -20.40 -16.06
C ARG A 74 -8.80 -20.04 -15.60
N SER A 75 -8.92 -19.42 -14.42
CA SER A 75 -10.21 -19.15 -13.79
C SER A 75 -10.92 -17.93 -14.38
N VAL A 76 -10.15 -16.87 -14.71
CA VAL A 76 -10.70 -15.64 -15.31
C VAL A 76 -11.31 -15.91 -16.68
N GLY A 77 -10.71 -16.79 -17.50
CA GLY A 77 -11.28 -17.18 -18.80
C GLY A 77 -12.63 -17.90 -18.71
N LYS A 78 -12.92 -18.56 -17.57
CA LYS A 78 -14.19 -19.23 -17.30
C LYS A 78 -15.22 -18.32 -16.62
N PHE A 79 -14.81 -17.13 -16.19
CA PHE A 79 -15.64 -16.19 -15.49
C PHE A 79 -16.57 -15.43 -16.46
N LYS A 80 -17.64 -16.10 -16.90
CA LYS A 80 -18.75 -15.50 -17.67
C LYS A 80 -19.89 -14.99 -16.77
N GLY A 81 -19.63 -14.86 -15.47
CA GLY A 81 -20.63 -14.53 -14.46
C GLY A 81 -21.05 -13.05 -14.46
N ASN A 82 -22.22 -12.79 -13.88
CA ASN A 82 -22.75 -11.44 -13.70
C ASN A 82 -21.86 -10.69 -12.68
N ARG A 83 -20.99 -9.77 -13.16
CA ARG A 83 -19.95 -9.06 -12.38
C ARG A 83 -20.46 -8.40 -11.09
N TRP A 84 -21.73 -7.99 -11.07
CA TRP A 84 -22.34 -7.37 -9.89
C TRP A 84 -22.63 -8.36 -8.76
N LYS A 85 -22.91 -9.63 -9.08
CA LYS A 85 -23.18 -10.65 -8.05
C LYS A 85 -21.94 -11.03 -7.25
N THR A 86 -20.75 -10.79 -7.79
CA THR A 86 -19.50 -11.10 -7.09
C THR A 86 -19.10 -10.04 -6.09
N PHE A 87 -19.71 -8.85 -6.12
CA PHE A 87 -19.42 -7.79 -5.18
C PHE A 87 -19.87 -8.11 -3.74
N GLY A 88 -21.03 -8.76 -3.58
CA GLY A 88 -21.64 -9.04 -2.28
C GLY A 88 -20.72 -9.81 -1.31
N PRO A 89 -20.16 -10.97 -1.70
CA PRO A 89 -19.25 -11.73 -0.85
C PRO A 89 -18.00 -10.96 -0.42
N GLY A 90 -17.43 -10.15 -1.31
CA GLY A 90 -16.23 -9.36 -0.98
C GLY A 90 -16.54 -8.22 -0.01
N LEU A 91 -17.68 -7.54 -0.17
CA LEU A 91 -18.12 -6.54 0.80
C LEU A 91 -18.42 -7.16 2.18
N ALA A 92 -19.06 -8.34 2.19
CA ALA A 92 -19.30 -9.10 3.41
C ALA A 92 -17.98 -9.49 4.11
N TYR A 93 -16.93 -9.80 3.36
CA TYR A 93 -15.59 -10.04 3.92
C TYR A 93 -14.99 -8.77 4.53
N LEU A 94 -14.97 -7.65 3.78
CA LEU A 94 -14.37 -6.39 4.23
C LEU A 94 -15.06 -5.79 5.46
N ILE A 95 -16.37 -5.94 5.61
CA ILE A 95 -17.12 -5.39 6.76
C ILE A 95 -17.30 -6.45 7.85
N GLY A 96 -17.62 -7.69 7.46
CA GLY A 96 -17.93 -8.76 8.38
C GLY A 96 -16.73 -9.20 9.21
N ILE A 97 -15.53 -9.25 8.63
CA ILE A 97 -14.33 -9.65 9.37
C ILE A 97 -13.95 -8.64 10.47
N PRO A 98 -13.89 -7.31 10.22
CA PRO A 98 -13.70 -6.33 11.28
C PRO A 98 -14.72 -6.43 12.42
N VAL A 99 -16.00 -6.60 12.11
CA VAL A 99 -17.05 -6.77 13.13
C VAL A 99 -16.79 -8.04 13.96
N LEU A 100 -16.40 -9.14 13.31
CA LEU A 100 -16.04 -10.38 13.99
C LEU A 100 -14.79 -10.21 14.86
N ILE A 101 -13.77 -9.47 14.40
CA ILE A 101 -12.56 -9.15 15.16
C ILE A 101 -12.91 -8.38 16.43
N VAL A 102 -13.73 -7.32 16.33
CA VAL A 102 -14.17 -6.52 17.48
C VAL A 102 -14.95 -7.40 18.46
N TYR A 103 -15.84 -8.25 17.95
CA TYR A 103 -16.58 -9.20 18.78
C TYR A 103 -15.66 -10.18 19.52
N CYS A 104 -14.67 -10.76 18.83
CA CYS A 104 -13.69 -11.64 19.45
C CYS A 104 -12.87 -10.89 20.52
N LEU A 105 -12.34 -9.71 20.22
CA LEU A 105 -11.56 -8.92 21.18
C LEU A 105 -12.38 -8.50 22.41
N ALA A 106 -13.70 -8.30 22.26
CA ALA A 106 -14.59 -8.00 23.37
C ALA A 106 -14.76 -9.20 24.33
N THR A 107 -14.61 -10.44 23.84
CA THR A 107 -14.60 -11.63 24.70
C THR A 107 -13.20 -11.83 25.30
N MET A 108 -13.06 -11.71 26.63
CA MET A 108 -11.75 -11.81 27.32
C MET A 108 -10.94 -13.08 27.00
N LEU A 109 -11.63 -14.20 26.68
CA LEU A 109 -10.99 -15.47 26.33
C LEU A 109 -10.39 -15.51 24.92
N SER A 110 -10.72 -14.53 24.07
CA SER A 110 -10.31 -14.51 22.67
C SER A 110 -9.32 -13.40 22.37
N ILE A 111 -8.68 -12.75 23.35
CA ILE A 111 -7.59 -11.79 23.06
C ILE A 111 -6.52 -12.41 22.14
N PRO A 112 -5.96 -13.61 22.41
CA PRO A 112 -4.95 -14.18 21.51
C PRO A 112 -5.53 -14.49 20.11
N PHE A 113 -6.77 -14.98 20.05
CA PHE A 113 -7.43 -15.30 18.79
C PHE A 113 -7.81 -14.06 17.98
N GLY A 114 -8.32 -13.02 18.64
CA GLY A 114 -8.70 -11.75 18.03
C GLY A 114 -7.49 -11.00 17.49
N LEU A 115 -6.36 -11.04 18.19
CA LEU A 115 -5.10 -10.49 17.68
C LEU A 115 -4.60 -11.26 16.46
N LEU A 116 -4.69 -12.59 16.47
CA LEU A 116 -4.33 -13.44 15.33
C LEU A 116 -5.24 -13.16 14.12
N LEU A 117 -6.55 -12.98 14.36
CA LEU A 117 -7.53 -12.68 13.32
C LEU A 117 -7.29 -11.28 12.74
N LEU A 118 -6.99 -10.30 13.59
CA LEU A 118 -6.62 -8.94 13.18
C LEU A 118 -5.34 -8.94 12.34
N ALA A 119 -4.28 -9.62 12.78
CA ALA A 119 -3.03 -9.72 12.04
C ALA A 119 -3.25 -10.37 10.66
N THR A 120 -4.01 -11.47 10.63
CA THR A 120 -4.38 -12.15 9.37
C THR A 120 -5.20 -11.25 8.46
N TYR A 121 -6.12 -10.47 9.01
CA TYR A 121 -6.92 -9.51 8.25
C TYR A 121 -6.09 -8.37 7.67
N LEU A 122 -5.15 -7.81 8.44
CA LEU A 122 -4.24 -6.78 7.96
C LEU A 122 -3.33 -7.30 6.84
N ILE A 123 -2.75 -8.50 7.01
CA ILE A 123 -1.99 -9.17 5.95
C ILE A 123 -2.87 -9.39 4.72
N SER A 124 -4.13 -9.81 4.93
CA SER A 124 -5.07 -10.03 3.84
C SER A 124 -5.34 -8.75 3.05
N ILE A 125 -5.67 -7.62 3.71
CA ILE A 125 -5.89 -6.31 3.06
C ILE A 125 -4.64 -5.92 2.26
N TRP A 126 -3.48 -6.01 2.89
CA TRP A 126 -2.21 -5.64 2.26
C TRP A 126 -1.91 -6.48 1.00
N LEU A 127 -2.19 -7.79 1.06
CA LEU A 127 -2.12 -8.66 -0.12
C LEU A 127 -3.24 -8.38 -1.14
N GLY A 128 -4.35 -7.79 -0.69
CA GLY A 128 -5.51 -7.44 -1.51
C GLY A 128 -5.17 -6.50 -2.65
N ASP A 129 -4.24 -5.56 -2.43
CA ASP A 129 -3.81 -4.58 -3.44
C ASP A 129 -3.05 -5.26 -4.58
N CYS A 130 -2.09 -6.11 -4.21
CA CYS A 130 -1.35 -6.92 -5.17
C CYS A 130 -2.27 -7.88 -5.92
N LEU A 131 -3.21 -8.51 -5.21
CA LEU A 131 -4.17 -9.43 -5.80
C LEU A 131 -5.13 -8.72 -6.76
N ALA A 132 -5.58 -7.52 -6.42
CA ALA A 132 -6.47 -6.70 -7.24
C ALA A 132 -5.81 -6.32 -8.56
N ALA A 133 -4.58 -5.83 -8.50
CA ALA A 133 -3.80 -5.47 -9.68
C ALA A 133 -3.51 -6.68 -10.58
N LEU A 134 -3.12 -7.81 -9.98
CA LEU A 134 -2.83 -9.04 -10.70
C LEU A 134 -4.10 -9.60 -11.38
N LEU A 135 -5.23 -9.59 -10.66
CA LEU A 135 -6.53 -10.00 -11.20
C LEU A 135 -6.97 -9.10 -12.37
N LEU A 136 -6.82 -7.78 -12.24
CA LEU A 136 -7.11 -6.83 -13.31
C LEU A 136 -6.23 -7.10 -14.54
N CYS A 137 -4.94 -7.34 -14.34
CA CYS A 137 -4.00 -7.64 -15.40
C CYS A 137 -4.39 -8.92 -16.15
N HIS A 138 -4.74 -10.00 -15.43
CA HIS A 138 -5.22 -11.23 -16.06
C HIS A 138 -6.57 -11.06 -16.75
N LEU A 139 -7.46 -10.23 -16.22
CA LEU A 139 -8.73 -9.89 -16.86
C LEU A 139 -8.53 -9.13 -18.17
N LEU A 140 -7.59 -8.19 -18.21
CA LEU A 140 -7.20 -7.48 -19.43
C LEU A 140 -6.54 -8.43 -20.44
N ASN A 141 -5.61 -9.27 -19.99
CA ASN A 141 -4.95 -10.28 -20.83
C ASN A 141 -5.95 -11.25 -21.47
N SER A 142 -6.93 -11.73 -20.70
CA SER A 142 -7.98 -12.64 -21.19
C SER A 142 -8.87 -12.03 -22.27
N ARG A 143 -8.96 -10.71 -22.37
CA ARG A 143 -9.76 -10.02 -23.40
C ARG A 143 -9.00 -9.79 -24.70
N ASN A 144 -7.68 -9.74 -24.65
CA ASN A 144 -6.86 -9.28 -25.77
C ASN A 144 -6.38 -10.42 -26.68
N GLU A 145 -6.82 -11.66 -26.45
CA GLU A 145 -6.44 -12.91 -27.17
C GLU A 145 -4.93 -13.20 -27.31
N ARG A 146 -4.07 -12.29 -26.84
CA ARG A 146 -2.61 -12.42 -26.83
C ARG A 146 -2.17 -13.00 -25.50
N SER A 147 -1.27 -13.98 -25.53
CA SER A 147 -0.58 -14.46 -24.33
C SER A 147 0.52 -13.47 -23.93
N TRP A 148 0.27 -12.64 -22.92
CA TRP A 148 1.32 -11.80 -22.35
C TRP A 148 2.40 -12.63 -21.64
N SER A 149 3.63 -12.15 -21.67
CA SER A 149 4.73 -12.80 -20.96
C SER A 149 4.61 -12.62 -19.45
N TYR A 150 5.26 -13.50 -18.70
CA TYR A 150 5.35 -13.43 -17.23
C TYR A 150 5.78 -12.04 -16.74
N TRP A 151 6.84 -11.46 -17.31
CA TRP A 151 7.36 -10.15 -16.93
C TRP A 151 6.42 -9.01 -17.29
N THR A 152 5.72 -9.13 -18.42
CA THR A 152 4.73 -8.12 -18.85
C THR A 152 3.58 -8.05 -17.85
N ILE A 153 3.09 -9.20 -17.38
CA ILE A 153 2.01 -9.27 -16.38
C ILE A 153 2.46 -8.63 -15.07
N VAL A 154 3.66 -8.96 -14.59
CA VAL A 154 4.19 -8.43 -13.32
C VAL A 154 4.40 -6.91 -13.40
N LEU A 155 5.05 -6.41 -14.46
CA LEU A 155 5.31 -4.97 -14.63
C LEU A 155 4.01 -4.17 -14.80
N LEU A 156 3.05 -4.70 -15.55
CA LEU A 156 1.76 -4.03 -15.73
C LEU A 156 0.96 -4.03 -14.42
N SER A 157 0.96 -5.15 -13.69
CA SER A 157 0.35 -5.22 -12.36
C SER A 157 0.97 -4.22 -11.39
N LEU A 158 2.30 -4.05 -11.42
CA LEU A 158 2.99 -3.05 -10.62
C LEU A 158 2.51 -1.63 -10.96
N GLY A 159 2.38 -1.31 -12.25
CA GLY A 159 1.82 -0.02 -12.69
C GLY A 159 0.39 0.21 -12.19
N ILE A 160 -0.43 -0.84 -12.15
CA ILE A 160 -1.80 -0.78 -11.61
C ILE A 160 -1.78 -0.55 -10.09
N VAL A 161 -0.94 -1.26 -9.33
CA VAL A 161 -0.79 -1.03 -7.87
C VAL A 161 -0.39 0.40 -7.59
N ILE A 162 0.64 0.91 -8.28
CA ILE A 162 1.09 2.30 -8.12
C ILE A 162 -0.07 3.27 -8.42
N THR A 163 -0.86 2.99 -9.45
CA THR A 163 -2.03 3.82 -9.80
C THR A 163 -3.10 3.79 -8.70
N ILE A 164 -3.36 2.64 -8.08
CA ILE A 164 -4.30 2.49 -6.97
C ILE A 164 -3.77 3.26 -5.74
N ASP A 165 -2.50 3.11 -5.41
CA ASP A 165 -1.85 3.83 -4.30
C ASP A 165 -1.92 5.36 -4.51
N LEU A 166 -1.70 5.82 -5.75
CA LEU A 166 -1.88 7.23 -6.11
C LEU A 166 -3.33 7.71 -5.93
N LEU A 167 -4.30 6.82 -6.12
CA LEU A 167 -5.72 7.14 -5.95
C LEU A 167 -6.08 7.34 -4.46
N VAL A 168 -5.43 6.63 -3.56
CA VAL A 168 -5.65 6.72 -2.10
C VAL A 168 -5.17 8.06 -1.53
N PHE A 169 -4.31 8.80 -2.23
CA PHE A 169 -3.96 10.18 -1.85
C PHE A 169 -5.18 11.12 -1.79
N PHE A 170 -6.30 10.79 -2.45
CA PHE A 170 -7.56 11.50 -2.31
C PHE A 170 -8.36 10.93 -1.11
N PRO A 171 -8.48 11.67 0.01
CA PRO A 171 -8.92 11.09 1.28
C PRO A 171 -10.35 10.53 1.27
N VAL A 172 -11.28 11.14 0.53
CA VAL A 172 -12.68 10.69 0.52
C VAL A 172 -12.96 9.77 -0.67
N LEU A 173 -12.66 10.23 -1.89
CA LEU A 173 -12.95 9.47 -3.11
C LEU A 173 -12.02 8.26 -3.26
N GLY A 174 -10.75 8.39 -2.88
CA GLY A 174 -9.77 7.31 -2.96
C GLY A 174 -10.19 6.12 -2.12
N ILE A 175 -10.58 6.35 -0.86
CA ILE A 175 -11.04 5.28 0.05
C ILE A 175 -12.30 4.59 -0.50
N LEU A 176 -13.28 5.35 -1.02
CA LEU A 176 -14.50 4.75 -1.56
C LEU A 176 -14.20 3.85 -2.77
N ILE A 177 -13.38 4.32 -3.70
CA ILE A 177 -12.98 3.56 -4.89
C ILE A 177 -12.16 2.33 -4.47
N TYR A 178 -11.26 2.50 -3.51
CA TYR A 178 -10.42 1.43 -2.97
C TYR A 178 -11.25 0.29 -2.36
N ILE A 179 -12.25 0.62 -1.52
CA ILE A 179 -13.19 -0.36 -0.97
C ILE A 179 -13.92 -1.11 -2.10
N VAL A 180 -14.34 -0.41 -3.16
CA VAL A 180 -15.01 -1.04 -4.31
C VAL A 180 -14.07 -2.01 -5.04
N ILE A 181 -12.82 -1.62 -5.27
CA ILE A 181 -11.80 -2.45 -5.93
C ILE A 181 -11.50 -3.70 -5.09
N LEU A 182 -11.28 -3.56 -3.79
CA LEU A 182 -11.02 -4.69 -2.90
C LEU A 182 -12.24 -5.62 -2.79
N ALA A 183 -13.44 -5.08 -2.61
CA ALA A 183 -14.67 -5.87 -2.55
C ALA A 183 -14.88 -6.65 -3.85
N PHE A 184 -14.62 -6.03 -5.00
CA PHE A 184 -14.65 -6.73 -6.28
C PHE A 184 -13.58 -7.84 -6.34
N THR A 185 -12.37 -7.57 -5.89
CA THR A 185 -11.23 -8.51 -5.93
C THR A 185 -11.49 -9.74 -5.07
N TYR A 186 -11.79 -9.58 -3.78
CA TYR A 186 -12.10 -10.71 -2.90
C TYR A 186 -13.35 -11.45 -3.35
N GLY A 187 -14.33 -10.71 -3.85
CA GLY A 187 -15.55 -11.25 -4.39
C GLY A 187 -15.33 -12.16 -5.59
N VAL A 188 -14.52 -11.71 -6.55
CA VAL A 188 -14.10 -12.55 -7.69
C VAL A 188 -13.28 -13.72 -7.18
N PHE A 189 -12.26 -13.49 -6.37
CA PHE A 189 -11.38 -14.54 -5.85
C PHE A 189 -12.16 -15.67 -5.16
N PHE A 190 -13.11 -15.34 -4.27
CA PHE A 190 -13.96 -16.31 -3.59
C PHE A 190 -14.77 -17.16 -4.59
N ASN A 191 -15.31 -16.54 -5.64
CA ASN A 191 -16.05 -17.26 -6.68
C ASN A 191 -15.14 -18.15 -7.55
N LEU A 192 -13.89 -17.74 -7.81
CA LEU A 192 -12.91 -18.57 -8.52
C LEU A 192 -12.53 -19.81 -7.69
N VAL A 193 -12.31 -19.63 -6.39
CA VAL A 193 -12.05 -20.74 -5.45
C VAL A 193 -13.24 -21.70 -5.43
N LYS A 194 -14.46 -21.16 -5.32
CA LYS A 194 -15.70 -21.97 -5.33
C LYS A 194 -15.90 -22.74 -6.64
N GLN A 195 -15.61 -22.14 -7.79
CA GLN A 195 -15.71 -22.83 -9.09
C GLN A 195 -14.67 -23.95 -9.24
N THR A 196 -13.51 -23.81 -8.62
CA THR A 196 -12.43 -24.81 -8.70
C THR A 196 -12.73 -26.04 -7.85
N TYR A 197 -13.49 -25.89 -6.76
CA TYR A 197 -13.91 -26.99 -5.89
C TYR A 197 -15.45 -27.15 -5.88
N PRO A 198 -16.07 -27.60 -6.98
CA PRO A 198 -17.52 -27.70 -7.09
C PRO A 198 -18.16 -28.78 -6.19
N ASN A 199 -17.35 -29.59 -5.49
CA ASN A 199 -17.76 -30.88 -4.92
C ASN A 199 -17.91 -30.93 -3.40
N ILE A 200 -18.28 -29.83 -2.75
CA ILE A 200 -18.60 -29.84 -1.30
C ILE A 200 -20.06 -30.29 -1.04
N ASN A 201 -20.91 -30.31 -2.08
CA ASN A 201 -22.32 -30.72 -1.98
C ASN A 201 -22.55 -32.23 -2.08
N LEU A 202 -21.51 -33.06 -2.25
CA LEU A 202 -21.64 -34.53 -2.25
C LEU A 202 -21.57 -35.16 -0.86
N LEU A 203 -21.29 -34.38 0.19
CA LEU A 203 -21.25 -34.84 1.59
C LEU A 203 -22.55 -34.56 2.37
N ASN A 204 -23.58 -34.02 1.71
CA ASN A 204 -24.89 -33.74 2.30
C ASN A 204 -26.03 -34.51 1.59
N LYS A 205 -25.71 -35.68 1.03
CA LYS A 205 -26.64 -36.67 0.52
C LYS A 205 -26.40 -37.98 1.24
#